data_AF-A0AA41WJA6-F1
#
_entry.id   AF-A0AA41WJA6-F1
#
_cell.length_a   1.000
_cell.length_b   1.000
_cell.length_c   1.000
_cell.angle_alpha   90.00
_cell.angle_beta   90.00
_cell.angle_gamma   90.00
#
_symmetry.space_group_name_H-M   'P 1'
#
loop_
_entity.id
_entity.type
_entity.pdbx_description
1 polymer ?
#
loop_
_entity_poly.entity_id
_entity_poly.type
_entity_poly.pdbx_seq_one_letter_code
_entity_poly.pdbx_strand_id
1 'polypeptide(L)'
;MVETRVCPGCGLEMPRSDRSYDHYFNASPECWSLFGEIEAREFENPAILRRVHQLTVDTYAVQHAGGPHPDKSVCIHLVGLYLALERGLPPERIRPAMQRLAARGAWPHLEPPREREWLTTYDVALAASPEEHIRLVRQWAEQVWHAWREHHAVARALAEEVLSER
;
A
#
# COMPACT_ATOMS: atom_id res chain seq x y z
N MET A 1 -18.08 -26.06 -9.94
CA MET A 1 -17.32 -25.27 -8.96
C MET A 1 -16.51 -24.25 -9.74
N VAL A 2 -16.54 -22.98 -9.36
CA VAL A 2 -15.72 -21.95 -10.01
C VAL A 2 -14.29 -22.10 -9.50
N GLU A 3 -13.31 -22.16 -10.40
CA GLU A 3 -11.90 -22.23 -10.01
C GLU A 3 -11.48 -20.89 -9.40
N THR A 4 -10.80 -20.91 -8.26
CA THR A 4 -10.35 -19.72 -7.53
C THR A 4 -8.83 -19.60 -7.54
N ARG A 5 -8.33 -18.40 -7.25
CA ARG A 5 -6.90 -18.09 -7.08
C ARG A 5 -6.72 -17.23 -5.83
N VAL A 6 -5.74 -17.60 -5.01
CA VAL A 6 -5.29 -16.83 -3.84
C VAL A 6 -4.19 -15.85 -4.28
N CYS A 7 -4.34 -14.58 -3.90
CA CYS A 7 -3.34 -13.54 -4.13
C CYS A 7 -2.09 -13.84 -3.28
N PRO A 8 -0.88 -13.90 -3.88
CA PRO A 8 0.33 -14.26 -3.13
C PRO A 8 0.76 -13.19 -2.12
N GLY A 9 0.41 -11.92 -2.32
CA GLY A 9 0.70 -10.82 -1.39
C GLY A 9 -0.29 -10.74 -0.23
N CYS A 10 -1.56 -10.44 -0.53
CA CYS A 10 -2.57 -10.16 0.51
C CYS A 10 -3.42 -11.37 0.94
N GLY A 11 -3.34 -12.51 0.25
CA GLY A 11 -4.16 -13.69 0.56
C GLY A 11 -5.60 -13.64 0.07
N LEU A 12 -6.02 -12.57 -0.63
CA LEU A 12 -7.35 -12.47 -1.23
C LEU A 12 -7.62 -13.65 -2.19
N GLU A 13 -8.71 -14.38 -1.96
CA GLU A 13 -9.18 -15.44 -2.85
C GLU A 13 -10.30 -14.94 -3.77
N MET A 14 -10.11 -15.05 -5.08
CA MET A 14 -11.09 -14.61 -6.09
C MET A 14 -11.32 -15.69 -7.16
N PRO A 15 -12.51 -15.72 -7.80
CA PRO A 15 -12.72 -16.48 -9.02
C PRO A 15 -11.66 -16.14 -10.07
N ARG A 16 -11.09 -17.17 -10.70
CA ARG A 16 -10.13 -16.96 -11.78
C ARG A 16 -10.78 -16.23 -12.94
N SER A 17 -10.03 -15.29 -13.49
CA SER A 17 -10.40 -14.50 -14.66
C SER A 17 -9.34 -14.61 -15.75
N ASP A 18 -9.67 -14.08 -16.93
CA ASP A 18 -8.77 -13.89 -18.07
C ASP A 18 -7.96 -12.59 -17.98
N ARG A 19 -8.06 -11.87 -16.86
CA ARG A 19 -7.34 -10.61 -16.64
C ARG A 19 -5.82 -10.85 -16.66
N SER A 20 -5.11 -9.94 -17.32
CA SER A 20 -3.66 -9.93 -17.39
C SER A 20 -3.07 -8.86 -16.48
N TYR A 21 -1.88 -9.12 -15.98
CA TYR A 21 -1.14 -8.26 -15.07
C TYR A 21 0.36 -8.43 -15.33
N ASP A 22 1.14 -7.34 -15.30
CA ASP A 22 2.58 -7.34 -15.61
C ASP A 22 3.46 -7.85 -14.47
N HIS A 23 2.86 -8.20 -13.34
CA HIS A 23 3.53 -8.73 -12.15
C HIS A 23 4.53 -7.75 -11.51
N TYR A 24 4.29 -6.43 -11.58
CA TYR A 24 5.13 -5.45 -10.85
C TYR A 24 5.09 -5.61 -9.31
N PHE A 25 3.97 -6.03 -8.77
CA PHE A 25 3.67 -6.33 -7.36
C PHE A 25 3.51 -7.84 -7.21
N ASN A 26 3.71 -8.36 -6.00
CA ASN A 26 3.43 -9.75 -5.66
C ASN A 26 1.91 -9.98 -5.52
N ALA A 27 1.17 -9.83 -6.62
CA ALA A 27 -0.27 -9.83 -6.65
C ALA A 27 -0.85 -10.77 -7.73
N SER A 28 -2.08 -11.23 -7.51
CA SER A 28 -2.88 -11.89 -8.54
C SER A 28 -3.49 -10.85 -9.50
N PRO A 29 -3.76 -11.21 -10.77
CA PRO A 29 -4.48 -10.34 -11.70
C PRO A 29 -5.84 -9.86 -11.18
N GLU A 30 -6.54 -10.71 -10.44
CA GLU A 30 -7.83 -10.37 -9.82
C GLU A 30 -7.69 -9.30 -8.74
N CYS A 31 -6.68 -9.42 -7.87
CA CYS A 31 -6.38 -8.43 -6.83
C CYS A 31 -5.97 -7.08 -7.46
N TRP A 32 -5.12 -7.12 -8.49
CA TRP A 32 -4.69 -5.95 -9.24
C TRP A 32 -5.88 -5.23 -9.91
N SER A 33 -6.83 -5.99 -10.46
CA SER A 33 -8.04 -5.42 -11.04
C SER A 33 -8.87 -4.66 -10.01
N LEU A 34 -9.09 -5.24 -8.82
CA LEU A 34 -9.81 -4.56 -7.74
C LEU A 34 -9.08 -3.31 -7.27
N PHE A 35 -7.74 -3.35 -7.22
CA PHE A 35 -6.95 -2.15 -6.92
C PHE A 35 -7.19 -1.03 -7.95
N GLY A 36 -7.24 -1.36 -9.24
CA GLY A 36 -7.59 -0.40 -10.28
C GLY A 36 -9.01 0.17 -10.13
N GLU A 37 -9.98 -0.62 -9.66
CA GLU A 37 -11.34 -0.15 -9.37
C GLU A 37 -11.36 0.81 -8.16
N ILE A 38 -10.57 0.53 -7.12
CA ILE A 38 -10.38 1.43 -5.97
C ILE A 38 -9.80 2.77 -6.45
N GLU A 39 -8.71 2.75 -7.23
CA GLU A 39 -8.09 3.97 -7.73
C GLU A 39 -9.03 4.77 -8.63
N ALA A 40 -9.75 4.10 -9.54
CA ALA A 40 -10.73 4.76 -10.42
C ALA A 40 -11.81 5.50 -9.60
N ARG A 41 -12.37 4.85 -8.58
CA ARG A 41 -13.34 5.47 -7.67
C ARG A 41 -12.78 6.67 -6.94
N GLU A 42 -11.51 6.61 -6.52
CA GLU A 42 -10.84 7.74 -5.88
C GLU A 42 -10.68 8.91 -6.84
N PHE A 43 -10.24 8.68 -8.08
CA PHE A 43 -10.09 9.73 -9.09
C PHE A 43 -11.41 10.40 -9.47
N GLU A 44 -12.51 9.66 -9.46
CA GLU A 44 -13.86 10.19 -9.71
C GLU A 44 -14.42 11.01 -8.54
N ASN A 45 -13.86 10.86 -7.33
CA ASN A 45 -14.32 11.57 -6.14
C ASN A 45 -13.20 12.41 -5.49
N PRO A 46 -13.16 13.73 -5.77
CA PRO A 46 -12.12 14.61 -5.24
C PRO A 46 -12.07 14.73 -3.70
N ALA A 47 -13.13 14.33 -2.98
CA ALA A 47 -13.13 14.29 -1.53
C ALA A 47 -12.38 13.05 -1.00
N ILE A 48 -12.54 11.90 -1.65
CA ILE A 48 -11.79 10.67 -1.32
C ILE A 48 -10.32 10.84 -1.74
N LEU A 49 -10.09 11.26 -3.00
CA LEU A 49 -8.75 11.40 -3.58
C LEU A 49 -7.80 12.20 -2.68
N ARG A 50 -8.26 13.36 -2.19
CA ARG A 50 -7.42 14.24 -1.36
C ARG A 50 -7.14 13.68 0.03
N ARG A 51 -8.00 12.80 0.54
CA ARG A 51 -7.95 12.35 1.94
C ARG A 51 -7.19 11.05 2.14
N VAL A 52 -7.28 10.12 1.19
CA VAL A 52 -6.80 8.75 1.42
C VAL A 52 -6.00 8.13 0.28
N HIS A 53 -5.97 8.72 -0.92
CA HIS A 53 -5.31 8.09 -2.07
C HIS A 53 -3.84 7.72 -1.84
N GLN A 54 -3.08 8.59 -1.14
CA GLN A 54 -1.71 8.25 -0.79
C GLN A 54 -1.63 7.01 0.12
N LEU A 55 -2.51 6.92 1.13
CA LEU A 55 -2.60 5.73 1.99
C LEU A 55 -2.96 4.50 1.15
N THR A 56 -3.91 4.60 0.23
CA THR A 56 -4.31 3.50 -0.65
C THR A 56 -3.12 2.92 -1.42
N VAL A 57 -2.34 3.78 -2.09
CA VAL A 57 -1.17 3.37 -2.88
C VAL A 57 -0.06 2.83 -1.99
N ASP A 58 0.27 3.53 -0.91
CA ASP A 58 1.32 3.10 0.02
C ASP A 58 0.99 1.74 0.65
N THR A 59 -0.27 1.56 1.03
CA THR A 59 -0.76 0.33 1.65
C THR A 59 -0.74 -0.84 0.68
N TYR A 60 -1.20 -0.65 -0.56
CA TYR A 60 -1.20 -1.71 -1.56
C TYR A 60 0.22 -2.20 -1.87
N ALA A 61 1.15 -1.27 -2.09
CA ALA A 61 2.54 -1.61 -2.39
C ALA A 61 3.20 -2.40 -1.26
N VAL A 62 3.03 -1.96 -0.01
CA VAL A 62 3.60 -2.62 1.16
C VAL A 62 2.93 -3.98 1.44
N GLN A 63 1.62 -4.11 1.25
CA GLN A 63 0.91 -5.39 1.39
C GLN A 63 1.31 -6.42 0.32
N HIS A 64 1.71 -5.97 -0.87
CA HIS A 64 2.09 -6.83 -1.99
C HIS A 64 3.61 -6.88 -2.22
N ALA A 65 4.36 -6.81 -1.12
CA ALA A 65 5.80 -7.03 -1.12
C ALA A 65 6.19 -8.51 -1.40
N GLY A 66 7.46 -8.70 -1.73
CA GLY A 66 8.03 -9.99 -2.12
C GLY A 66 7.94 -10.28 -3.62
N GLY A 67 8.31 -11.50 -4.01
CA GLY A 67 8.32 -11.90 -5.42
C GLY A 67 9.13 -10.92 -6.29
N PRO A 68 8.56 -10.40 -7.39
CA PRO A 68 9.22 -9.43 -8.27
C PRO A 68 9.17 -7.98 -7.77
N HIS A 69 8.45 -7.68 -6.67
CA HIS A 69 8.23 -6.31 -6.24
C HIS A 69 9.51 -5.64 -5.75
N PRO A 70 9.93 -4.47 -6.29
CA PRO A 70 11.23 -3.90 -5.95
C PRO A 70 11.33 -3.40 -4.51
N ASP A 71 12.45 -3.70 -3.84
CA ASP A 71 12.78 -3.23 -2.48
C ASP A 71 12.67 -1.71 -2.32
N LYS A 72 13.06 -0.98 -3.36
CA LYS A 72 12.91 0.48 -3.43
C LYS A 72 11.45 0.91 -3.20
N SER A 73 10.51 0.27 -3.89
CA SER A 73 9.09 0.61 -3.80
C SER A 73 8.57 0.29 -2.40
N VAL A 74 8.85 -0.91 -1.88
CA VAL A 74 8.51 -1.32 -0.51
C VAL A 74 9.00 -0.30 0.52
N CYS A 75 10.28 0.06 0.48
CA CYS A 75 10.86 1.00 1.44
C CYS A 75 10.23 2.38 1.36
N ILE A 76 10.04 2.91 0.14
CA ILE A 76 9.43 4.23 -0.07
C ILE A 76 8.01 4.27 0.48
N HIS A 77 7.19 3.27 0.16
CA HIS A 77 5.80 3.22 0.60
C HIS A 77 5.67 2.93 2.10
N LEU A 78 6.56 2.12 2.68
CA LEU A 78 6.61 1.90 4.13
C LEU A 78 6.97 3.19 4.89
N VAL A 79 7.88 4.01 4.35
CA VAL A 79 8.15 5.36 4.85
C VAL A 79 6.92 6.27 4.70
N GLY A 80 6.20 6.18 3.58
CA GLY A 80 4.93 6.89 3.38
C GLY A 80 3.92 6.60 4.48
N LEU A 81 3.72 5.31 4.81
CA LEU A 81 2.87 4.87 5.91
C LEU A 81 3.33 5.41 7.26
N TYR A 82 4.62 5.31 7.59
CA TYR A 82 5.19 5.87 8.82
C TYR A 82 4.89 7.38 8.96
N LEU A 83 5.17 8.15 7.89
CA LEU A 83 4.96 9.60 7.90
C LEU A 83 3.49 9.98 8.03
N ALA A 84 2.59 9.21 7.42
CA ALA A 84 1.15 9.47 7.51
C ALA A 84 0.56 9.07 8.87
N LEU A 85 0.89 7.86 9.35
CA LEU A 85 0.22 7.24 10.51
C LEU A 85 0.87 7.63 11.85
N GLU A 86 2.20 7.63 11.95
CA GLU A 86 2.88 7.97 13.22
C GLU A 86 3.21 9.45 13.33
N ARG A 87 3.56 10.10 12.21
CA ARG A 87 3.93 11.52 12.21
C ARG A 87 2.77 12.46 11.88
N GLY A 88 1.63 11.92 11.43
CA GLY A 88 0.45 12.71 11.10
C GLY A 88 0.69 13.73 9.98
N LEU A 89 1.70 13.50 9.12
CA LEU A 89 2.00 14.43 8.05
C LEU A 89 0.97 14.33 6.94
N PRO A 90 0.57 15.46 6.34
CA PRO A 90 -0.36 15.42 5.22
C PRO A 90 0.39 15.11 3.90
N PRO A 91 -0.31 14.65 2.85
CA PRO A 91 0.32 14.20 1.60
C PRO A 91 1.25 15.22 0.92
N GLU A 92 0.94 16.51 1.01
CA GLU A 92 1.76 17.61 0.50
C GLU A 92 3.14 17.72 1.17
N ARG A 93 3.29 17.17 2.38
CA ARG A 93 4.57 17.07 3.10
C ARG A 93 5.27 15.74 2.85
N ILE A 94 4.51 14.68 2.61
CA ILE A 94 5.04 13.32 2.42
C ILE A 94 5.63 13.14 1.02
N ARG A 95 4.91 13.54 -0.03
CA ARG A 95 5.34 13.34 -1.42
C ARG A 95 6.73 13.93 -1.71
N PRO A 96 7.07 15.18 -1.30
CA PRO A 96 8.41 15.71 -1.50
C PRO A 96 9.50 14.96 -0.72
N ALA A 97 9.17 14.44 0.48
CA ALA A 97 10.11 13.66 1.28
C ALA A 97 10.41 12.31 0.60
N MET A 98 9.38 11.61 0.11
CA MET A 98 9.53 10.37 -0.66
C MET A 98 10.32 10.59 -1.96
N GLN A 99 10.13 11.71 -2.65
CA GLN A 99 10.90 12.06 -3.86
C GLN A 99 12.39 12.24 -3.56
N ARG A 100 12.75 12.91 -2.46
CA ARG A 100 14.16 12.99 -2.01
C ARG A 100 14.71 11.61 -1.67
N LEU A 101 13.94 10.82 -0.94
CA LEU A 101 14.36 9.46 -0.55
C LEU A 101 14.58 8.58 -1.79
N ALA A 102 13.77 8.74 -2.83
CA ALA A 102 13.86 7.99 -4.07
C ALA A 102 15.18 8.20 -4.84
N ALA A 103 15.95 9.25 -4.53
CA ALA A 103 17.27 9.51 -5.10
C ALA A 103 18.39 8.65 -4.46
N ARG A 104 18.09 7.92 -3.39
CA ARG A 104 19.03 7.01 -2.73
C ARG A 104 19.49 5.90 -3.68
N GLY A 105 20.79 5.62 -3.64
CA GLY A 105 21.44 4.64 -4.53
C GLY A 105 21.26 3.16 -4.13
N ALA A 106 21.00 2.87 -2.85
CA ALA A 106 20.85 1.51 -2.34
C ALA A 106 19.63 1.39 -1.42
N TRP A 107 18.98 0.23 -1.44
CA TRP A 107 17.74 -0.04 -0.70
C TRP A 107 17.89 -1.36 0.06
N PRO A 108 17.55 -1.41 1.36
CA PRO A 108 17.56 -2.66 2.10
C PRO A 108 16.42 -3.55 1.60
N HIS A 109 16.69 -4.85 1.55
CA HIS A 109 15.62 -5.83 1.44
C HIS A 109 14.89 -5.93 2.78
N LEU A 110 13.56 -5.85 2.76
CA LEU A 110 12.72 -6.02 3.94
C LEU A 110 11.85 -7.24 3.74
N GLU A 111 12.07 -8.27 4.58
CA GLU A 111 11.28 -9.50 4.55
C GLU A 111 9.80 -9.19 4.87
N PRO A 112 8.86 -9.50 3.97
CA PRO A 112 7.44 -9.26 4.22
C PRO A 112 6.93 -10.05 5.45
N PRO A 113 5.98 -9.51 6.22
CA PRO A 113 5.40 -10.22 7.36
C PRO A 113 4.69 -11.49 6.92
N ARG A 114 4.77 -12.53 7.77
CA ARG A 114 4.11 -13.82 7.54
C ARG A 114 2.61 -13.79 7.84
N GLU A 115 2.22 -12.99 8.81
CA GLU A 115 0.83 -12.81 9.26
C GLU A 115 0.07 -11.94 8.26
N ARG A 116 -1.12 -12.38 7.84
CA ARG A 116 -1.96 -11.70 6.83
C ARG A 116 -3.34 -11.36 7.35
N GLU A 117 -3.44 -10.98 8.63
CA GLU A 117 -4.72 -10.66 9.28
C GLU A 117 -5.18 -9.23 8.99
N TRP A 118 -5.21 -8.84 7.71
CA TRP A 118 -5.54 -7.47 7.30
C TRP A 118 -6.69 -7.47 6.30
N LEU A 119 -7.33 -6.31 6.15
CA LEU A 119 -8.23 -6.05 5.04
C LEU A 119 -7.51 -6.26 3.71
N THR A 120 -8.29 -6.65 2.71
CA THR A 120 -7.86 -6.82 1.32
C THR A 120 -8.45 -5.74 0.45
N THR A 121 -8.01 -5.67 -0.81
CA THR A 121 -8.63 -4.77 -1.80
C THR A 121 -10.11 -5.06 -2.00
N TYR A 122 -10.58 -6.29 -1.77
CA TYR A 122 -12.00 -6.63 -1.87
C TYR A 122 -12.84 -5.84 -0.86
N ASP A 123 -12.40 -5.75 0.39
CA ASP A 123 -13.11 -5.02 1.45
C ASP A 123 -13.29 -3.54 1.09
N VAL A 124 -12.23 -2.90 0.59
CA VAL A 124 -12.24 -1.49 0.19
C VAL A 124 -13.07 -1.27 -1.07
N ALA A 125 -12.92 -2.14 -2.07
CA ALA A 125 -13.66 -2.04 -3.33
C ALA A 125 -15.19 -2.09 -3.12
N LEU A 126 -15.65 -2.87 -2.14
CA LEU A 126 -17.06 -3.01 -1.80
C LEU A 126 -17.64 -1.93 -0.87
N ALA A 127 -16.86 -0.89 -0.51
CA ALA A 127 -17.37 0.18 0.35
C ALA A 127 -18.67 0.81 -0.21
N ALA A 128 -19.71 0.92 0.59
CA ALA A 128 -21.03 1.37 0.14
C ALA A 128 -21.13 2.90 -0.02
N SER A 129 -20.20 3.66 0.58
CA SER A 129 -20.19 5.13 0.53
C SER A 129 -18.76 5.69 0.50
N PRO A 130 -18.59 6.97 0.11
CA PRO A 130 -17.30 7.67 0.23
C PRO A 130 -16.72 7.67 1.65
N GLU A 131 -17.56 7.86 2.67
CA GLU A 131 -17.15 7.86 4.07
C GLU A 131 -16.66 6.47 4.51
N GLU A 132 -17.34 5.42 4.07
CA GLU A 132 -16.93 4.05 4.34
C GLU A 132 -15.62 3.70 3.64
N HIS A 133 -15.44 4.12 2.38
CA HIS A 133 -14.17 3.94 1.65
C HIS A 133 -13.02 4.58 2.42
N ILE A 134 -13.17 5.84 2.84
CA ILE A 134 -12.16 6.56 3.63
C ILE A 134 -11.82 5.81 4.93
N ARG A 135 -12.85 5.30 5.63
CA ARG A 135 -12.67 4.54 6.87
C ARG A 135 -11.91 3.23 6.61
N LEU A 136 -12.29 2.48 5.59
CA LEU A 136 -11.68 1.19 5.25
C LEU A 136 -10.23 1.35 4.78
N VAL A 137 -9.91 2.37 3.98
CA VAL A 137 -8.51 2.64 3.60
C VAL A 137 -7.65 2.94 4.82
N ARG A 138 -8.15 3.74 5.77
CA ARG A 138 -7.40 4.04 7.00
C ARG A 138 -7.18 2.79 7.84
N GLN A 139 -8.22 1.99 8.04
CA GLN A 139 -8.13 0.74 8.77
C GLN A 139 -7.17 -0.26 8.10
N TRP A 140 -7.21 -0.35 6.77
CA TRP A 140 -6.31 -1.19 5.99
C TRP A 140 -4.85 -0.73 6.16
N ALA A 141 -4.59 0.57 6.03
CA ALA A 141 -3.26 1.15 6.23
C ALA A 141 -2.71 0.90 7.64
N GLU A 142 -3.55 1.04 8.67
CA GLU A 142 -3.19 0.79 10.08
C GLU A 142 -2.82 -0.69 10.33
N GLN A 143 -3.59 -1.63 9.78
CA GLN A 143 -3.31 -3.06 9.90
C GLN A 143 -2.01 -3.46 9.19
N VAL A 144 -1.82 -2.94 7.97
CA VAL A 144 -0.61 -3.16 7.18
C VAL A 144 0.60 -2.59 7.92
N TRP A 145 0.52 -1.33 8.37
CA TRP A 145 1.57 -0.73 9.17
C TRP A 145 1.88 -1.56 10.42
N HIS A 146 0.86 -1.94 11.19
CA HIS A 146 1.05 -2.70 12.43
C HIS A 146 1.81 -4.00 12.20
N ALA A 147 1.47 -4.75 11.16
CA ALA A 147 2.11 -6.04 10.97
C ALA A 147 3.51 -5.95 10.33
N TRP A 148 3.86 -4.79 9.76
CA TRP A 148 5.25 -4.44 9.43
C TRP A 148 6.08 -3.93 10.63
N ARG A 149 5.60 -4.11 11.88
CA ARG A 149 6.26 -3.72 13.15
C ARG A 149 7.75 -4.03 13.25
N GLU A 150 8.20 -5.17 12.73
CA GLU A 150 9.61 -5.57 12.79
C GLU A 150 10.52 -4.61 12.01
N HIS A 151 9.96 -3.91 11.02
CA HIS A 151 10.68 -2.98 10.14
C HIS A 151 10.40 -1.49 10.45
N HIS A 152 9.63 -1.19 11.51
CA HIS A 152 9.32 0.20 11.89
C HIS A 152 10.56 1.04 12.14
N ALA A 153 11.58 0.46 12.77
CA ALA A 153 12.86 1.14 13.02
C ALA A 153 13.58 1.51 11.70
N VAL A 154 13.50 0.65 10.69
CA VAL A 154 14.09 0.93 9.37
C VAL A 154 13.32 2.05 8.67
N ALA A 155 11.99 1.99 8.66
CA ALA A 155 11.15 3.05 8.08
C ALA A 155 11.42 4.41 8.74
N ARG A 156 11.55 4.44 10.07
CA ARG A 156 11.91 5.66 10.82
C ARG A 156 13.27 6.21 10.41
N ALA A 157 14.30 5.36 10.38
CA ALA A 157 15.66 5.78 10.01
C ALA A 157 15.70 6.37 8.58
N LEU A 158 15.04 5.72 7.62
CA LEU A 158 14.93 6.22 6.24
C LEU A 158 14.18 7.55 6.16
N ALA A 159 13.12 7.71 6.95
CA ALA A 159 12.38 8.97 7.00
C ALA A 159 13.23 10.11 7.57
N GLU A 160 14.06 9.84 8.58
CA GLU A 160 14.94 10.83 9.21
C GLU A 160 16.00 11.38 8.25
N GLU A 161 16.49 10.57 7.30
CA GLU A 161 17.41 11.02 6.25
C GLU A 161 16.85 12.21 5.45
N VAL A 162 15.52 12.24 5.20
CA VAL A 162 14.88 13.24 4.33
C VAL A 162 14.09 14.30 5.08
N LEU A 163 13.87 14.12 6.38
CA LEU A 163 13.24 15.11 7.26
C LEU A 163 14.27 16.06 7.91
N SER A 164 15.51 15.62 8.05
CA SER A 164 16.58 16.37 8.75
C SER A 164 17.28 17.41 7.87
N GLU A 165 17.11 17.34 6.54
CA GLU A 165 17.59 18.36 5.61
C GLU A 165 16.67 19.59 5.67
N ARG A 166 17.12 20.63 6.40
CA ARG A 166 16.56 21.99 6.41
C ARG A 166 17.24 22.85 5.35
#